data_AF-A0A7W1TE30-F1
#
_entry.id   AF-A0A7W1TE30-F1
#
_cell.length_a   1.000
_cell.length_b   1.000
_cell.length_c   1.000
_cell.angle_alpha   90.00
_cell.angle_beta   90.00
_cell.angle_gamma   90.00
#
_symmetry.space_group_name_H-M   'P 1'
#
loop_
_entity.id
_entity.type
_entity.pdbx_description
1 polymer ?
#
loop_
_entity_poly.entity_id
_entity_poly.type
_entity_poly.pdbx_seq_one_letter_code
_entity_poly.pdbx_strand_id
1 'polypeptide(L)' 'TLDRALAGLALASSGIKRRVLAACAWCVAADGTVTVDEAELLRAVADCLGCPLPPFADTVAA' A
#
# COMPACT_ATOMS: atom_id res chain seq x y z
N THR A 1 6.27 13.83 11.89
CA THR A 1 6.79 12.47 11.67
C THR A 1 5.92 11.78 10.65
N LEU A 2 6.38 10.66 10.10
CA LEU A 2 5.59 9.85 9.16
C LEU A 2 4.25 9.42 9.79
N ASP A 3 4.26 9.02 11.06
CA ASP A 3 3.07 8.58 11.79
C ASP A 3 1.98 9.65 11.83
N ARG A 4 2.36 10.91 12.11
CA ARG A 4 1.40 12.02 12.14
C ARG A 4 0.80 12.28 10.75
N ALA A 5 1.59 12.16 9.69
CA ALA A 5 1.11 12.35 8.32
C ALA A 5 0.13 11.22 7.92
N LEU A 6 0.48 9.97 8.23
CA LEU A 6 -0.38 8.81 7.99
C LEU A 6 -1.67 8.89 8.80
N ALA A 7 -1.61 9.31 10.07
CA ALA A 7 -2.78 9.53 10.91
C ALA A 7 -3.71 10.61 10.33
N GLY A 8 -3.15 11.71 9.80
CA GLY A 8 -3.92 12.73 9.10
C GLY A 8 -4.59 12.19 7.82
N LEU A 9 -3.85 11.40 7.04
CA LEU A 9 -4.37 10.78 5.82
C LEU A 9 -5.45 9.71 6.10
N ALA A 10 -5.37 9.02 7.23
CA ALA A 10 -6.38 8.06 7.67
C ALA A 10 -7.75 8.71 7.93
N LEU A 11 -7.81 10.03 8.18
CA LEU A 11 -9.05 10.80 8.32
C LEU A 11 -9.62 11.29 6.97
N ALA A 12 -8.88 11.13 5.87
CA ALA A 12 -9.32 11.57 4.56
C ALA A 12 -10.47 10.72 4.02
N SER A 13 -11.18 11.24 3.00
CA SER A 13 -12.21 10.46 2.30
C SER A 13 -11.61 9.22 1.62
N SER A 14 -12.41 8.17 1.47
CA SER A 14 -12.01 6.93 0.79
C SER A 14 -11.43 7.18 -0.61
N GLY A 15 -11.93 8.20 -1.32
CA GLY A 15 -11.41 8.60 -2.62
C GLY A 15 -10.01 9.21 -2.60
N ILE A 16 -9.60 9.83 -1.50
CA ILE A 16 -8.22 10.32 -1.32
C ILE A 16 -7.31 9.15 -0.95
N LYS A 17 -7.73 8.31 0.02
CA LYS A 17 -6.97 7.12 0.42
C LYS A 17 -6.65 6.21 -0.76
N ARG A 18 -7.65 5.95 -1.62
CA ARG A 18 -7.46 5.16 -2.85
C ARG A 18 -6.43 5.78 -3.80
N ARG A 19 -6.45 7.11 -3.96
CA ARG A 19 -5.50 7.79 -4.85
C ARG A 19 -4.06 7.69 -4.32
N VAL A 20 -3.88 7.84 -3.01
CA VAL A 20 -2.55 7.67 -2.40
C VAL A 20 -2.07 6.22 -2.52
N LEU A 21 -2.91 5.24 -2.19
CA LEU A 21 -2.54 3.83 -2.34
C LEU A 21 -2.22 3.45 -3.79
N ALA A 22 -2.97 3.98 -4.76
CA ALA A 22 -2.66 3.78 -6.17
C ALA A 22 -1.30 4.38 -6.53
N ALA A 23 -0.98 5.58 -6.05
CA ALA A 23 0.34 6.18 -6.28
C ALA A 23 1.48 5.34 -5.67
N CYS A 24 1.29 4.84 -4.44
CA CYS A 24 2.25 3.92 -3.82
C CYS A 24 2.41 2.63 -4.64
N ALA A 25 1.31 2.06 -5.14
CA ALA A 25 1.35 0.89 -6.03
C ALA A 25 2.12 1.16 -7.33
N TRP A 26 1.95 2.33 -7.93
CA TRP A 26 2.73 2.75 -9.10
C TRP A 26 4.22 2.87 -8.78
N CYS A 27 4.57 3.38 -7.60
CA CYS A 27 5.97 3.51 -7.18
C CYS A 27 6.65 2.14 -7.01
N VAL A 28 6.00 1.20 -6.33
CA VAL A 28 6.57 -0.14 -6.10
C VAL A 28 6.62 -0.99 -7.37
N ALA A 29 5.82 -0.67 -8.38
CA ALA A 29 5.81 -1.37 -9.68
C ALA A 29 6.67 -0.68 -10.76
N ALA A 30 7.39 0.40 -10.41
CA ALA A 30 8.01 1.29 -11.39
C ALA A 30 9.13 0.63 -12.21
N ASP A 31 9.84 -0.35 -11.65
CA ASP A 31 10.90 -1.11 -12.32
C ASP A 31 10.38 -2.41 -12.98
N GLY A 32 9.07 -2.64 -12.93
CA GLY A 32 8.40 -3.79 -13.52
C GLY A 32 8.44 -5.07 -12.67
N THR A 33 9.02 -5.05 -11.46
CA THR A 33 9.05 -6.20 -10.55
C THR A 33 8.69 -5.76 -9.13
N VAL A 34 7.61 -6.30 -8.57
CA VAL A 34 7.27 -6.06 -7.17
C VAL A 34 7.84 -7.19 -6.32
N THR A 35 8.80 -6.87 -5.46
CA THR A 35 9.37 -7.82 -4.48
C THR A 35 8.37 -8.09 -3.33
N VAL A 36 8.57 -9.20 -2.61
CA VAL A 36 7.77 -9.52 -1.41
C VAL A 36 7.83 -8.39 -0.38
N ASP A 37 9.01 -7.81 -0.17
CA ASP A 37 9.20 -6.72 0.79
C ASP A 37 8.46 -5.44 0.38
N GLU A 38 8.46 -5.09 -0.91
CA GLU A 38 7.71 -3.93 -1.41
C GLU A 38 6.20 -4.14 -1.37
N ALA A 39 5.76 -5.38 -1.63
CA ALA A 39 4.38 -5.79 -1.51
C ALA A 39 3.89 -5.66 -0.05
N GLU A 40 4.69 -6.16 0.90
CA GLU A 40 4.43 -6.04 2.33
C GLU A 40 4.51 -4.60 2.84
N LEU A 41 5.42 -3.78 2.29
CA LEU A 41 5.49 -2.36 2.58
C LEU A 41 4.20 -1.65 2.14
N LEU A 42 3.72 -1.93 0.92
CA LEU A 42 2.46 -1.37 0.42
C LEU A 42 1.27 -1.80 1.29
N ARG A 43 1.25 -3.07 1.72
CA ARG A 43 0.24 -3.59 2.66
C ARG A 43 0.27 -2.86 4.00
N ALA A 44 1.46 -2.64 4.58
CA ALA A 44 1.60 -1.91 5.82
C ALA A 44 1.05 -0.47 5.72
N VAL A 45 1.32 0.21 4.59
CA VAL A 45 0.72 1.54 4.33
C VAL A 45 -0.80 1.46 4.22
N ALA A 46 -1.33 0.44 3.54
CA ALA A 46 -2.76 0.24 3.38
C ALA A 46 -3.47 -0.03 4.70
N ASP A 47 -2.84 -0.81 5.59
CA ASP A 47 -3.31 -1.07 6.95
C ASP A 47 -3.36 0.23 7.78
N CYS A 48 -2.32 1.07 7.70
CA CYS A 48 -2.32 2.39 8.36
C CYS A 48 -3.47 3.30 7.90
N LEU A 49 -3.97 3.11 6.68
CA LEU A 49 -5.07 3.90 6.11
C LEU A 49 -6.46 3.27 6.33
N GLY A 50 -6.52 2.05 6.89
CA GLY A 50 -7.76 1.29 7.07
C GLY A 50 -8.30 0.72 5.76
N CYS A 51 -7.42 0.37 4.82
CA CYS A 51 -7.74 -0.22 3.53
C CYS A 51 -6.91 -1.51 3.35
N PRO A 52 -7.15 -2.56 4.14
CA PRO A 52 -6.29 -3.75 4.15
C PRO A 52 -6.24 -4.38 2.76
N LEU A 53 -5.03 -4.68 2.29
CA LEU A 53 -4.81 -5.41 1.05
C LEU A 53 -4.85 -6.91 1.33
N PRO A 54 -5.34 -7.73 0.37
CA PRO A 54 -5.26 -9.18 0.50
C PRO A 54 -3.79 -9.60 0.63
N PRO A 55 -3.50 -10.75 1.29
CA PRO A 55 -2.16 -11.29 1.28
C PRO A 55 -1.72 -11.49 -0.17
N PHE A 56 -0.47 -11.15 -0.46
CA PHE A 56 0.16 -11.63 -1.68
C PHE A 56 0.27 -13.13 -1.50
N ALA A 57 -0.71 -13.86 -2.05
CA ALA A 57 -0.69 -15.31 -2.03
C ALA A 57 0.68 -15.70 -2.57
N ASP A 58 1.40 -16.56 -1.84
CA ASP A 58 2.53 -17.32 -2.34
C ASP A 58 2.10 -18.03 -3.62
N THR A 59 2.08 -17.30 -4.74
CA THR A 59 1.93 -17.88 -6.05
C THR A 59 3.34 -18.29 -6.44
N VAL A 60 3.86 -19.26 -5.67
CA VAL A 60 4.59 -20.36 -6.26
C VAL A 60 3.53 -21.15 -7.07
N ALA A 61 3.09 -20.56 -8.19
CA ALA A 61 2.48 -21.36 -9.23
C ALA A 61 3.60 -22.21 -9.80
N ALA A 62 3.48 -23.51 -9.53
CA ALA A 62 4.23 -24.59 -10.16
C ALA A 62 4.12 -24.55 -11.68
#